data_AF-A0A1F9N9W5-F1
#
_entry.id   AF-A0A1F9N9W5-F1
#
_cell.length_a   1.000
_cell.length_b   1.000
_cell.length_c   1.000
_cell.angle_alpha   90.00
_cell.angle_beta   90.00
_cell.angle_gamma   90.00
#
_symmetry.space_group_name_H-M   'P 1'
#
loop_
_entity.id
_entity.type
_entity.pdbx_description
1 polymer ?
#
loop_
_entity_poly.entity_id
_entity_poly.type
_entity_poly.pdbx_seq_one_letter_code
_entity_poly.pdbx_strand_id
1 'polypeptide(L)'
;MRWVEISTVTMSLVLSAGSTWAESRQCYDHDGDGFGNGCAAGADCNDHNPNVNPGRKEVCDFVDNDCNALVDDAPQCPQPSHQLERLAVRGGPFIMGSDEGAADELPTHDVLVSSFHLDRFEVTNARYRACVLAGVCDPPALRSSRHRPQYFDADDFANYPAIFVSWHQANAFCHWAGGRLPTEAEWEMAARGPAPSTRTYPWGDEAPDCSRSNFGGDRGCVGDTDLVGRRPLGNSPHGAMDMAGNVWEWVADWYEAEYYTNSPLKNPQGPEQGNLKVMRGGCWESETSSLRVSCRKAELPKAWADNVGFRCAYDAPGGAR
;
A
#
# COMPACT_ATOMS: atom_id res chain seq x y z
N MET A 1 43.92 -51.14 44.92
CA MET A 1 43.16 -49.92 44.54
C MET A 1 41.87 -49.93 45.32
N ARG A 2 41.69 -48.90 46.14
CA ARG A 2 40.61 -48.75 47.12
C ARG A 2 39.27 -48.51 46.41
N TRP A 3 38.22 -49.18 46.86
CA TRP A 3 36.85 -48.68 46.79
C TRP A 3 36.18 -48.93 48.14
N VAL A 4 35.50 -47.90 48.62
CA VAL A 4 35.09 -47.62 49.99
C VAL A 4 33.64 -48.06 50.20
N GLU A 5 33.36 -48.65 51.36
CA GLU A 5 32.00 -48.94 51.86
C GLU A 5 31.21 -47.65 52.06
N ILE A 6 29.99 -47.58 51.53
CA ILE A 6 29.07 -46.47 51.78
C ILE A 6 28.10 -46.90 52.88
N SER A 7 28.24 -46.24 54.02
CA SER A 7 27.40 -46.38 55.21
C SER A 7 26.04 -45.71 54.99
N THR A 8 24.96 -46.41 55.34
CA THR A 8 23.59 -45.91 55.30
C THR A 8 23.30 -44.98 56.47
N VAL A 9 22.95 -43.72 56.19
CA VAL A 9 22.40 -42.78 57.17
C VAL A 9 20.93 -42.53 56.83
N THR A 10 20.04 -42.98 57.72
CA THR A 10 18.62 -42.61 57.74
C THR A 10 18.46 -41.21 58.31
N MET A 11 17.89 -40.28 57.54
CA MET A 11 17.52 -38.94 58.01
C MET A 11 16.00 -38.75 57.86
N SER A 12 15.36 -38.47 58.99
CA SER A 12 13.92 -38.28 59.15
C SER A 12 13.36 -37.14 58.30
N LEU A 13 12.20 -37.38 57.69
CA LEU A 13 11.36 -36.34 57.09
C LEU A 13 10.89 -35.34 58.15
N VAL A 14 11.18 -34.07 57.97
CA VAL A 14 10.42 -32.95 58.54
C VAL A 14 9.64 -32.33 57.37
N LEU A 15 8.32 -32.47 57.39
CA LEU A 15 7.41 -31.80 56.47
C LEU A 15 7.33 -30.31 56.85
N SER A 16 8.02 -29.44 56.12
CA SER A 16 7.68 -28.02 56.06
C SER A 16 6.95 -27.74 54.75
N ALA A 17 5.68 -27.35 54.86
CA ALA A 17 4.92 -26.78 53.77
C ALA A 17 5.61 -25.51 53.25
N GLY A 18 5.80 -25.39 51.93
CA GLY A 18 6.34 -24.17 51.34
C GLY A 18 6.66 -24.29 49.85
N SER A 19 6.09 -23.36 49.08
CA SER A 19 6.44 -22.94 47.72
C SER A 19 6.23 -23.93 46.56
N THR A 20 5.12 -23.73 45.86
CA THR A 20 4.99 -24.01 44.43
C THR A 20 6.00 -23.17 43.65
N TRP A 21 6.84 -23.81 42.84
CA TRP A 21 7.68 -23.12 41.85
C TRP A 21 6.78 -22.60 40.72
N ALA A 22 6.26 -21.38 40.89
CA ALA A 22 5.87 -20.58 39.74
C ALA A 22 7.17 -20.02 39.15
N GLU A 23 7.50 -20.43 37.93
CA GLU A 23 8.50 -19.72 37.13
C GLU A 23 8.07 -18.25 37.08
N SER A 24 8.85 -17.37 37.71
CA SER A 24 8.68 -15.94 37.56
C SER A 24 8.89 -15.63 36.08
N ARG A 25 7.81 -15.33 35.34
CA ARG A 25 7.96 -14.63 34.06
C ARG A 25 8.73 -13.35 34.37
N GLN A 26 9.99 -13.30 33.97
CA GLN A 26 10.79 -12.08 34.09
C GLN A 26 10.18 -11.06 33.16
N CYS A 27 9.71 -9.96 33.75
CA CYS A 27 9.29 -8.76 33.03
C CYS A 27 10.53 -8.20 32.32
N TYR A 28 10.47 -8.14 30.99
CA TYR A 28 11.51 -7.55 30.16
C TYR A 28 11.00 -6.20 29.67
N ASP A 29 11.47 -5.15 30.32
CA ASP A 29 11.17 -3.74 30.06
C ASP A 29 12.51 -3.10 29.67
N HIS A 30 12.70 -2.85 28.37
CA HIS A 30 14.00 -2.52 27.80
C HIS A 30 14.25 -1.01 27.68
N ASP A 31 13.19 -0.19 27.73
CA ASP A 31 13.30 1.27 27.81
C ASP A 31 12.98 1.86 29.19
N GLY A 32 12.51 1.03 30.13
CA GLY A 32 12.34 1.35 31.55
C GLY A 32 11.05 2.11 31.86
N ASP A 33 10.03 2.03 31.02
CA ASP A 33 8.78 2.76 31.20
C ASP A 33 7.73 2.04 32.07
N GLY A 34 8.04 0.80 32.47
CA GLY A 34 7.21 -0.04 33.34
C GLY A 34 6.29 -1.01 32.60
N PHE A 35 6.29 -0.99 31.26
CA PHE A 35 5.57 -1.93 30.40
C PHE A 35 6.56 -2.86 29.69
N GLY A 36 6.09 -4.06 29.34
CA GLY A 36 6.96 -5.04 28.70
C GLY A 36 6.43 -6.46 28.77
N ASN A 37 7.08 -7.36 28.04
CA ASN A 37 6.62 -8.75 27.94
C ASN A 37 6.64 -9.45 29.30
N GLY A 38 5.45 -9.86 29.78
CA GLY A 38 5.28 -10.54 31.06
C GLY A 38 5.16 -9.61 32.28
N CYS A 39 5.13 -8.29 32.09
CA CYS A 39 4.92 -7.31 33.15
C CYS A 39 3.43 -7.22 33.56
N ALA A 40 3.17 -6.80 34.80
CA ALA A 40 1.80 -6.64 35.32
C ALA A 40 1.04 -5.45 34.69
N ALA A 41 1.77 -4.51 34.07
CA ALA A 41 1.23 -3.28 33.52
C ALA A 41 0.57 -3.46 32.13
N GLY A 42 0.81 -4.56 31.43
CA GLY A 42 0.29 -4.80 30.08
C GLY A 42 1.41 -5.18 29.09
N ALA A 43 1.04 -5.53 27.86
CA ALA A 43 2.00 -5.77 26.78
C ALA A 43 2.34 -4.45 26.09
N ASP A 44 3.62 -4.14 26.06
CA ASP A 44 4.17 -3.01 25.31
C ASP A 44 4.27 -3.39 23.82
N CYS A 45 3.84 -2.48 22.95
CA CYS A 45 3.96 -2.63 21.51
C CYS A 45 5.34 -2.18 20.98
N ASN A 46 6.15 -1.46 21.77
CA ASN A 46 7.52 -1.12 21.44
C ASN A 46 8.45 -0.97 22.67
N ASP A 47 9.02 -2.10 23.12
CA ASP A 47 10.00 -2.21 24.23
C ASP A 47 11.31 -1.37 24.04
N HIS A 48 11.43 -0.58 22.97
CA HIS A 48 12.59 0.27 22.69
C HIS A 48 12.24 1.76 22.63
N ASN A 49 10.99 2.14 22.87
CA ASN A 49 10.52 3.52 22.85
C ASN A 49 9.62 3.83 24.06
N PRO A 50 10.11 4.57 25.08
CA PRO A 50 9.39 4.79 26.34
C PRO A 50 8.19 5.75 26.21
N ASN A 51 7.85 6.12 24.97
CA ASN A 51 6.67 6.89 24.63
C ASN A 51 5.56 6.04 24.02
N VAL A 52 5.78 4.75 23.85
CA VAL A 52 4.86 3.79 23.25
C VAL A 52 4.56 2.77 24.33
N ASN A 53 3.41 2.89 25.01
CA ASN A 53 2.97 1.93 26.02
C ASN A 53 1.47 2.07 26.33
N PRO A 54 0.83 1.03 26.89
CA PRO A 54 -0.58 1.05 27.26
C PRO A 54 -1.03 2.31 28.04
N GLY A 55 -1.91 3.10 27.43
CA GLY A 55 -2.52 4.27 28.07
C GLY A 55 -1.70 5.56 27.98
N ARG A 56 -0.65 5.62 27.14
CA ARG A 56 -0.03 6.91 26.76
C ARG A 56 -1.04 7.79 26.04
N LYS A 57 -0.66 9.07 25.94
CA LYS A 57 -1.37 10.01 25.09
C LYS A 57 -0.81 9.90 23.67
N GLU A 58 -1.68 9.57 22.73
CA GLU A 58 -1.42 9.66 21.30
C GLU A 58 -0.87 11.03 20.88
N VAL A 59 0.21 10.96 20.11
CA VAL A 59 0.89 12.02 19.38
C VAL A 59 0.77 11.68 17.90
N CYS A 60 0.51 12.68 17.07
CA CYS A 60 0.18 12.47 15.66
C CYS A 60 1.45 12.29 14.83
N ASP A 61 2.15 11.18 15.07
CA ASP A 61 3.46 10.86 14.54
C ASP A 61 3.50 9.52 13.81
N PHE A 62 2.32 8.93 13.54
CA PHE A 62 2.13 7.66 12.85
C PHE A 62 2.62 6.43 13.64
N VAL A 63 2.71 6.56 14.96
CA VAL A 63 3.01 5.48 15.89
C VAL A 63 1.79 5.26 16.80
N ASP A 64 1.38 4.01 17.01
CA ASP A 64 0.41 3.65 18.05
C ASP A 64 1.07 3.86 19.41
N ASN A 65 0.92 5.05 20.01
CA ASN A 65 1.63 5.40 21.23
C ASN A 65 0.99 4.73 22.46
N ASP A 66 -0.32 4.49 22.42
CA ASP A 66 -1.08 3.95 23.55
C ASP A 66 -1.29 2.43 23.50
N CYS A 67 -0.73 1.77 22.49
CA CYS A 67 -0.78 0.33 22.25
C CYS A 67 -2.19 -0.25 22.21
N ASN A 68 -3.16 0.52 21.73
CA ASN A 68 -4.55 0.08 21.59
C ASN A 68 -4.83 -0.61 20.22
N ALA A 69 -3.80 -0.77 19.39
CA ALA A 69 -3.82 -1.27 18.02
C ALA A 69 -4.44 -0.32 16.98
N LEU A 70 -4.57 0.96 17.31
CA LEU A 70 -5.02 2.03 16.42
C LEU A 70 -3.97 3.15 16.42
N VAL A 71 -3.46 3.49 15.24
CA VAL A 71 -2.45 4.55 15.08
C VAL A 71 -3.13 5.91 15.01
N ASP A 72 -2.62 6.89 15.76
CA ASP A 72 -3.05 8.30 15.74
C ASP A 72 -4.58 8.47 15.94
N ASP A 73 -5.17 7.65 16.82
CA ASP A 73 -6.63 7.56 16.99
C ASP A 73 -7.22 8.61 17.95
N ALA A 74 -6.39 9.46 18.54
CA ALA A 74 -6.87 10.51 19.42
C ALA A 74 -7.59 11.66 18.68
N PRO A 75 -8.54 12.36 19.34
CA PRO A 75 -9.37 13.39 18.70
C PRO A 75 -8.59 14.57 18.10
N GLN A 76 -7.40 14.87 18.64
CA GLN A 76 -6.52 15.93 18.15
C GLN A 76 -5.70 15.51 16.93
N CYS A 77 -5.53 14.21 16.72
CA CYS A 77 -4.86 13.74 15.53
C CYS A 77 -5.81 13.88 14.36
N PRO A 78 -5.32 14.37 13.20
CA PRO A 78 -6.03 14.15 11.97
C PRO A 78 -6.10 12.64 11.86
N GLN A 79 -7.24 12.07 12.27
CA GLN A 79 -7.50 10.64 12.16
C GLN A 79 -7.00 10.27 10.77
N PRO A 80 -6.03 9.35 10.61
CA PRO A 80 -5.78 8.75 9.32
C PRO A 80 -7.11 8.10 9.02
N SER A 81 -7.90 8.81 8.24
CA SER A 81 -9.31 8.56 8.28
C SER A 81 -9.44 7.15 7.74
N HIS A 82 -10.00 6.26 8.53
CA HIS A 82 -10.69 5.10 7.98
C HIS A 82 -11.75 5.54 6.94
N GLN A 83 -12.02 6.87 6.78
CA GLN A 83 -12.40 7.43 5.48
C GLN A 83 -11.27 7.16 4.49
N LEU A 84 -11.37 6.04 3.78
CA LEU A 84 -11.41 6.05 2.32
C LEU A 84 -11.23 7.47 1.77
N GLU A 85 -9.98 7.95 1.59
CA GLU A 85 -9.71 9.23 0.94
C GLU A 85 -10.03 9.05 -0.54
N ARG A 86 -11.32 8.95 -0.82
CA ARG A 86 -11.91 8.82 -2.14
C ARG A 86 -11.99 10.21 -2.72
N LEU A 87 -11.18 10.43 -3.73
CA LEU A 87 -11.19 11.62 -4.51
C LEU A 87 -12.31 11.56 -5.56
N ALA A 88 -13.16 12.57 -5.62
CA ALA A 88 -14.10 12.72 -6.72
C ALA A 88 -13.35 13.16 -7.98
N VAL A 89 -13.34 12.29 -9.00
CA VAL A 89 -12.80 12.62 -10.32
C VAL A 89 -13.96 13.08 -11.18
N ARG A 90 -13.96 14.37 -11.50
CA ARG A 90 -14.95 14.94 -12.42
C ARG A 90 -14.69 14.40 -13.82
N GLY A 91 -15.60 13.56 -14.29
CA GLY A 91 -15.58 13.02 -15.64
C GLY A 91 -15.79 14.11 -16.71
N GLY A 92 -15.57 13.74 -17.95
CA GLY A 92 -15.64 14.60 -19.11
C GLY A 92 -14.82 14.07 -20.28
N PRO A 93 -14.77 14.80 -21.39
CA PRO A 93 -13.85 14.50 -22.47
C PRO A 93 -12.40 14.70 -22.02
N PHE A 94 -11.51 13.80 -22.40
CA PHE A 94 -10.06 13.94 -22.25
C PHE A 94 -9.34 13.26 -23.41
N ILE A 95 -8.07 13.65 -23.61
CA ILE A 95 -7.21 13.11 -24.65
C ILE A 95 -6.42 11.96 -24.03
N MET A 96 -6.68 10.73 -24.48
CA MET A 96 -6.00 9.53 -24.01
C MET A 96 -4.84 9.15 -24.94
N GLY A 97 -3.72 8.74 -24.36
CA GLY A 97 -2.51 8.35 -25.10
C GLY A 97 -1.53 9.47 -25.38
N SER A 98 -0.57 9.21 -26.26
CA SER A 98 0.47 10.17 -26.67
C SER A 98 1.07 9.82 -28.02
N ASP A 99 1.06 10.76 -28.97
CA ASP A 99 1.65 10.57 -30.31
C ASP A 99 3.19 10.63 -30.29
N GLU A 100 3.76 11.10 -29.18
CA GLU A 100 5.19 11.11 -28.89
C GLU A 100 5.60 9.95 -27.96
N GLY A 101 4.68 9.00 -27.72
CA GLY A 101 4.87 7.88 -26.80
C GLY A 101 5.40 6.60 -27.42
N ALA A 102 5.37 5.51 -26.64
CA ALA A 102 5.65 4.18 -27.17
C ALA A 102 4.53 3.71 -28.11
N ALA A 103 4.80 2.71 -28.96
CA ALA A 103 3.88 2.27 -30.01
C ALA A 103 2.47 1.93 -29.52
N ASP A 104 2.33 1.41 -28.29
CA ASP A 104 1.06 1.05 -27.68
C ASP A 104 0.37 2.21 -26.93
N GLU A 105 0.99 3.38 -26.89
CA GLU A 105 0.41 4.65 -26.40
C GLU A 105 -0.25 5.45 -27.54
N LEU A 106 -0.09 5.01 -28.79
CA LEU A 106 -0.64 5.62 -29.99
C LEU A 106 -1.95 4.93 -30.45
N PRO A 107 -2.81 5.66 -31.18
CA PRO A 107 -2.77 7.11 -31.37
C PRO A 107 -3.33 7.83 -30.13
N THR A 108 -3.06 9.14 -30.04
CA THR A 108 -3.93 10.00 -29.23
C THR A 108 -5.36 9.94 -29.75
N HIS A 109 -6.33 9.85 -28.84
CA HIS A 109 -7.74 9.81 -29.20
C HIS A 109 -8.61 10.41 -28.10
N ASP A 110 -9.77 10.93 -28.49
CA ASP A 110 -10.75 11.48 -27.55
C ASP A 110 -11.49 10.36 -26.82
N VAL A 111 -11.60 10.49 -25.51
CA VAL A 111 -12.38 9.60 -24.65
C VAL A 111 -13.27 10.44 -23.72
N LEU A 112 -14.51 10.00 -23.52
CA LEU A 112 -15.46 10.53 -22.56
C LEU A 112 -15.56 9.58 -21.36
N VAL A 113 -15.05 10.02 -20.21
CA VAL A 113 -15.11 9.28 -18.95
C VAL A 113 -16.21 9.86 -18.07
N SER A 114 -17.07 9.01 -17.53
CA SER A 114 -18.11 9.41 -16.57
C SER A 114 -17.48 9.76 -15.23
N SER A 115 -18.10 10.64 -14.44
CA SER A 115 -17.57 10.94 -13.10
C SER A 115 -17.55 9.68 -12.22
N PHE A 116 -16.50 9.55 -11.43
CA PHE A 116 -16.27 8.42 -10.54
C PHE A 116 -15.50 8.89 -9.30
N HIS A 117 -15.29 8.02 -8.34
CA HIS A 117 -14.34 8.25 -7.25
C HIS A 117 -13.13 7.34 -7.41
N LEU A 118 -11.96 7.82 -7.02
CA LEU A 118 -10.71 7.07 -7.01
C LEU A 118 -10.10 7.15 -5.61
N ASP A 119 -9.49 6.09 -5.11
CA ASP A 119 -8.61 6.19 -3.96
C ASP A 119 -7.49 7.20 -4.27
N ARG A 120 -7.31 8.19 -3.40
CA ARG A 120 -6.32 9.26 -3.57
C ARG A 120 -4.88 8.73 -3.60
N PHE A 121 -4.66 7.61 -2.92
CA PHE A 121 -3.40 6.92 -2.74
C PHE A 121 -3.51 5.47 -3.21
N GLU A 122 -2.37 4.80 -3.38
CA GLU A 122 -2.32 3.34 -3.50
C GLU A 122 -2.89 2.68 -2.24
N VAL A 123 -3.40 1.45 -2.38
CA VAL A 123 -3.87 0.66 -1.23
C VAL A 123 -2.67 0.35 -0.34
N THR A 124 -2.77 0.71 0.94
CA THR A 124 -1.70 0.53 1.91
C THR A 124 -1.66 -0.89 2.49
N ASN A 125 -0.52 -1.27 3.08
CA ASN A 125 -0.37 -2.52 3.82
C ASN A 125 -1.45 -2.70 4.88
N ALA A 126 -1.73 -1.68 5.70
CA ALA A 126 -2.74 -1.76 6.75
C ALA A 126 -4.15 -2.03 6.17
N ARG A 127 -4.52 -1.35 5.08
CA ARG A 127 -5.81 -1.58 4.42
C ARG A 127 -5.90 -3.00 3.87
N TYR A 128 -4.87 -3.46 3.15
CA TYR A 128 -4.86 -4.82 2.60
C TYR A 128 -4.86 -5.89 3.70
N ARG A 129 -4.10 -5.68 4.78
CA ARG A 129 -4.07 -6.54 5.98
C ARG A 129 -5.44 -6.68 6.62
N ALA A 130 -6.24 -5.62 6.68
CA ALA A 130 -7.62 -5.70 7.16
C ALA A 130 -8.49 -6.65 6.31
N CYS A 131 -8.32 -6.66 4.98
CA CYS A 131 -9.04 -7.61 4.11
C CYS A 131 -8.58 -9.06 4.33
N VAL A 132 -7.29 -9.27 4.57
CA VAL A 132 -6.73 -10.60 4.88
C VAL A 132 -7.25 -11.11 6.22
N LEU A 133 -7.26 -10.26 7.26
CA LEU A 133 -7.80 -10.60 8.58
C LEU A 133 -9.31 -10.87 8.55
N ALA A 134 -10.05 -10.23 7.64
CA ALA A 134 -11.46 -10.52 7.39
C ALA A 134 -11.68 -11.86 6.66
N GLY A 135 -10.62 -12.55 6.22
CA GLY A 135 -10.70 -13.83 5.50
C GLY A 135 -11.22 -13.71 4.06
N VAL A 136 -11.18 -12.50 3.48
CA VAL A 136 -11.67 -12.24 2.12
C VAL A 136 -10.53 -12.17 1.10
N CYS A 137 -9.39 -11.58 1.47
CA CYS A 137 -8.21 -11.51 0.63
C CYS A 137 -7.16 -12.55 1.02
N ASP A 138 -6.48 -13.12 0.01
CA ASP A 138 -5.26 -13.88 0.24
C ASP A 138 -4.10 -12.94 0.64
N PRO A 139 -3.18 -13.36 1.53
CA PRO A 139 -1.99 -12.57 1.86
C PRO A 139 -1.10 -12.34 0.62
N PRO A 140 -0.30 -11.26 0.59
CA PRO A 140 0.65 -11.03 -0.49
C PRO A 140 1.67 -12.19 -0.58
N ALA A 141 2.26 -12.37 -1.76
CA ALA A 141 3.15 -13.50 -2.01
C ALA A 141 4.41 -13.50 -1.12
N LEU A 142 4.90 -12.31 -0.76
CA LEU A 142 6.00 -12.10 0.18
C LEU A 142 5.63 -11.00 1.19
N ARG A 143 6.24 -11.06 2.38
CA ARG A 143 6.00 -10.11 3.49
C ARG A 143 7.10 -9.05 3.66
N SER A 144 8.12 -9.09 2.81
CA SER A 144 9.25 -8.15 2.74
C SER A 144 9.08 -7.16 1.58
N SER A 145 9.93 -6.13 1.52
CA SER A 145 10.18 -5.33 0.30
C SER A 145 11.61 -5.59 -0.21
N ARG A 146 12.13 -4.76 -1.13
CA ARG A 146 13.49 -4.94 -1.65
C ARG A 146 14.56 -4.88 -0.56
N HIS A 147 14.47 -3.92 0.34
CA HIS A 147 15.49 -3.67 1.36
C HIS A 147 14.99 -3.88 2.79
N ARG A 148 13.70 -4.19 2.98
CA ARG A 148 13.07 -4.31 4.30
C ARG A 148 12.60 -5.75 4.53
N PRO A 149 13.21 -6.51 5.45
CA PRO A 149 12.85 -7.92 5.69
C PRO A 149 11.46 -8.08 6.32
N GLN A 150 11.01 -7.07 7.07
CA GLN A 150 9.65 -6.94 7.58
C GLN A 150 9.02 -5.73 6.91
N TYR A 151 7.88 -5.92 6.24
CA TYR A 151 7.19 -4.87 5.52
C TYR A 151 5.68 -4.96 5.73
N PHE A 152 5.04 -6.01 5.21
CA PHE A 152 3.59 -6.07 5.18
C PHE A 152 2.94 -6.18 6.58
N ASP A 153 3.57 -6.93 7.48
CA ASP A 153 3.06 -7.16 8.83
C ASP A 153 3.63 -6.16 9.86
N ALA A 154 4.55 -5.27 9.47
CA ALA A 154 5.18 -4.32 10.39
C ALA A 154 4.41 -2.99 10.41
N ASP A 155 4.17 -2.44 11.60
CA ASP A 155 3.35 -1.23 11.76
C ASP A 155 4.04 0.03 11.23
N ASP A 156 5.39 0.09 11.28
CA ASP A 156 6.19 1.15 10.63
C ASP A 156 5.90 1.30 9.13
N PHE A 157 5.40 0.24 8.48
CA PHE A 157 5.06 0.22 7.06
C PHE A 157 3.56 0.11 6.80
N ALA A 158 2.72 0.36 7.80
CA ALA A 158 1.26 0.35 7.69
C ALA A 158 0.73 1.24 6.54
N ASN A 159 1.36 2.41 6.34
CA ASN A 159 0.99 3.42 5.34
C ASN A 159 1.83 3.36 4.05
N TYR A 160 2.55 2.27 3.82
CA TYR A 160 3.25 2.01 2.57
C TYR A 160 2.36 1.20 1.62
N PRO A 161 2.57 1.27 0.29
CA PRO A 161 1.74 0.54 -0.66
C PRO A 161 1.85 -0.97 -0.44
N ALA A 162 0.72 -1.67 -0.53
CA ALA A 162 0.67 -3.11 -0.60
C ALA A 162 1.31 -3.59 -1.92
N ILE A 163 2.34 -4.43 -1.81
CA ILE A 163 3.11 -4.99 -2.93
C ILE A 163 3.06 -6.52 -2.90
N PHE A 164 3.64 -7.17 -3.92
CA PHE A 164 3.55 -8.62 -4.10
C PHE A 164 2.11 -9.13 -4.21
N VAL A 165 1.25 -8.30 -4.80
CA VAL A 165 -0.17 -8.59 -5.06
C VAL A 165 -0.41 -8.78 -6.55
N SER A 166 -1.11 -9.86 -6.88
CA SER A 166 -1.56 -10.14 -8.24
C SER A 166 -2.77 -9.30 -8.63
N TRP A 167 -3.09 -9.26 -9.93
CA TRP A 167 -4.31 -8.58 -10.40
C TRP A 167 -5.57 -9.16 -9.75
N HIS A 168 -5.63 -10.49 -9.56
CA HIS A 168 -6.76 -11.15 -8.92
C HIS A 168 -6.93 -10.73 -7.46
N GLN A 169 -5.81 -10.62 -6.72
CA GLN A 169 -5.80 -10.15 -5.33
C GLN A 169 -6.22 -8.68 -5.23
N ALA A 170 -5.67 -7.83 -6.09
CA ALA A 170 -6.02 -6.42 -6.18
C ALA A 170 -7.52 -6.23 -6.47
N ASN A 171 -8.06 -7.00 -7.43
CA ASN A 171 -9.48 -6.95 -7.78
C ASN A 171 -10.37 -7.45 -6.62
N ALA A 172 -9.99 -8.54 -5.95
CA ALA A 172 -10.71 -9.06 -4.79
C ALA A 172 -10.75 -8.03 -3.64
N PHE A 173 -9.63 -7.37 -3.36
CA PHE A 173 -9.57 -6.29 -2.38
C PHE A 173 -10.51 -5.15 -2.74
N CYS A 174 -10.46 -4.65 -3.98
CA CYS A 174 -11.30 -3.52 -4.36
C CYS A 174 -12.79 -3.86 -4.26
N HIS A 175 -13.19 -5.10 -4.60
CA HIS A 175 -14.57 -5.54 -4.37
C HIS A 175 -14.93 -5.60 -2.88
N TRP A 176 -14.05 -6.12 -2.02
CA TRP A 176 -14.26 -6.13 -0.57
C TRP A 176 -14.38 -4.70 0.00
N ALA A 177 -13.59 -3.76 -0.50
CA ALA A 177 -13.65 -2.35 -0.14
C ALA A 177 -14.87 -1.60 -0.72
N GLY A 178 -15.78 -2.30 -1.41
CA GLY A 178 -17.01 -1.75 -2.00
C GLY A 178 -16.79 -0.99 -3.31
N GLY A 179 -15.68 -1.25 -4.00
CA GLY A 179 -15.30 -0.65 -5.28
C GLY A 179 -14.90 -1.69 -6.33
N ARG A 180 -13.97 -1.29 -7.19
CA ARG A 180 -13.38 -2.07 -8.28
C ARG A 180 -12.00 -1.52 -8.61
N LEU A 181 -11.24 -2.20 -9.46
CA LEU A 181 -10.09 -1.55 -10.11
C LEU A 181 -10.59 -0.43 -11.05
N PRO A 182 -9.85 0.69 -11.20
CA PRO A 182 -10.13 1.68 -12.24
C PRO A 182 -9.96 1.04 -13.63
N THR A 183 -10.66 1.55 -14.62
CA THR A 183 -10.26 1.30 -16.01
C THR A 183 -8.96 2.03 -16.33
N GLU A 184 -8.26 1.62 -17.38
CA GLU A 184 -7.07 2.29 -17.89
C GLU A 184 -7.37 3.76 -18.23
N ALA A 185 -8.55 4.02 -18.82
CA ALA A 185 -8.98 5.37 -19.16
C ALA A 185 -9.33 6.23 -17.93
N GLU A 186 -9.98 5.65 -16.92
CA GLU A 186 -10.23 6.36 -15.65
C GLU A 186 -8.93 6.69 -14.93
N TRP A 187 -7.96 5.77 -14.93
CA TRP A 187 -6.66 5.99 -14.33
C TRP A 187 -5.93 7.15 -15.03
N GLU A 188 -5.87 7.15 -16.37
CA GLU A 188 -5.22 8.22 -17.12
C GLU A 188 -5.96 9.56 -16.98
N MET A 189 -7.30 9.57 -16.98
CA MET A 189 -8.10 10.76 -16.70
C MET A 189 -7.81 11.33 -15.31
N ALA A 190 -7.69 10.48 -14.29
CA ALA A 190 -7.37 10.93 -12.94
C ALA A 190 -5.95 11.50 -12.82
N ALA A 191 -4.99 10.97 -13.57
CA ALA A 191 -3.61 11.45 -13.62
C ALA A 191 -3.45 12.73 -14.46
N ARG A 192 -4.05 12.78 -15.65
CA ARG A 192 -3.89 13.84 -16.64
C ARG A 192 -4.86 15.01 -16.45
N GLY A 193 -6.10 14.71 -16.08
CA GLY A 193 -7.22 15.64 -16.06
C GLY A 193 -7.94 15.78 -17.42
N PRO A 194 -9.05 16.54 -17.46
CA PRO A 194 -9.88 16.70 -18.65
C PRO A 194 -9.17 17.43 -19.80
N ALA A 195 -9.74 17.31 -21.00
CA ALA A 195 -9.37 18.13 -22.14
C ALA A 195 -9.46 19.64 -21.80
N PRO A 196 -8.57 20.48 -22.36
CA PRO A 196 -7.60 20.18 -23.41
C PRO A 196 -6.20 19.79 -22.87
N SER A 197 -6.09 19.23 -21.65
CA SER A 197 -4.78 18.91 -21.09
C SER A 197 -4.04 17.84 -21.92
N THR A 198 -2.76 18.11 -22.20
CA THR A 198 -1.83 17.18 -22.86
C THR A 198 -0.60 16.89 -21.98
N ARG A 199 -0.71 17.11 -20.66
CA ARG A 199 0.43 17.03 -19.74
C ARG A 199 1.14 15.69 -19.80
N THR A 200 2.45 15.70 -19.67
CA THR A 200 3.29 14.49 -19.74
C THR A 200 3.25 13.70 -18.43
N TYR A 201 3.26 14.39 -17.29
CA TYR A 201 3.23 13.82 -15.94
C TYR A 201 2.01 14.35 -15.17
N PRO A 202 1.62 13.73 -14.03
CA PRO A 202 0.46 14.20 -13.27
C PRO A 202 0.55 15.68 -12.89
N TRP A 203 1.74 16.16 -12.51
CA TRP A 203 2.00 17.54 -12.11
C TRP A 203 2.13 18.53 -13.27
N GLY A 204 2.44 18.08 -14.48
CA GLY A 204 2.76 18.97 -15.60
C GLY A 204 3.77 18.36 -16.57
N ASP A 205 4.56 19.24 -17.20
CA ASP A 205 5.56 18.86 -18.21
C ASP A 205 7.00 19.03 -17.70
N GLU A 206 7.19 19.52 -16.47
CA GLU A 206 8.51 19.59 -15.86
C GLU A 206 9.07 18.18 -15.64
N ALA A 207 10.38 18.05 -15.87
CA ALA A 207 11.10 16.80 -15.68
C ALA A 207 10.88 16.23 -14.26
N PRO A 208 10.74 14.90 -14.12
CA PRO A 208 10.57 14.26 -12.83
C PRO A 208 11.78 14.50 -11.92
N ASP A 209 11.51 14.72 -10.63
CA ASP A 209 12.51 14.74 -9.57
C ASP A 209 11.95 14.09 -8.29
N CYS A 210 12.84 13.81 -7.33
CA CYS A 210 12.49 13.10 -6.11
C CYS A 210 11.53 13.85 -5.18
N SER A 211 11.27 15.15 -5.43
CA SER A 211 10.27 15.93 -4.68
C SER A 211 8.84 15.70 -5.20
N ARG A 212 8.70 15.19 -6.43
CA ARG A 212 7.42 14.92 -7.10
C ARG A 212 7.10 13.45 -7.23
N SER A 213 8.10 12.60 -7.43
CA SER A 213 7.90 11.15 -7.61
C SER A 213 8.98 10.32 -6.94
N ASN A 214 8.66 9.09 -6.55
CA ASN A 214 9.65 8.08 -6.18
C ASN A 214 9.94 7.19 -7.40
N PHE A 215 11.13 7.29 -7.98
CA PHE A 215 11.49 6.57 -9.20
C PHE A 215 13.01 6.29 -9.29
N GLY A 216 13.42 5.61 -10.37
CA GLY A 216 14.78 5.11 -10.59
C GLY A 216 15.86 6.20 -10.61
N GLY A 217 15.61 7.36 -11.24
CA GLY A 217 16.44 8.58 -11.19
C GLY A 217 17.96 8.43 -11.29
N ASP A 218 18.70 9.52 -11.04
CA ASP A 218 20.16 9.47 -10.91
C ASP A 218 20.54 8.91 -9.52
N ARG A 219 20.53 7.57 -9.41
CA ARG A 219 20.86 6.71 -8.24
C ARG A 219 19.70 6.28 -7.33
N GLY A 220 18.45 6.43 -7.77
CA GLY A 220 17.26 6.08 -6.99
C GLY A 220 16.88 7.17 -6.00
N CYS A 221 15.60 7.56 -6.00
CA CYS A 221 15.10 8.50 -5.00
C CYS A 221 15.09 7.89 -3.60
N VAL A 222 14.39 6.76 -3.45
CA VAL A 222 14.38 5.95 -2.21
C VAL A 222 15.07 4.61 -2.42
N GLY A 223 14.97 4.04 -3.63
CA GLY A 223 15.47 2.69 -3.93
C GLY A 223 14.61 1.55 -3.38
N ASP A 224 13.41 1.88 -2.89
CA ASP A 224 12.34 0.97 -2.48
C ASP A 224 11.03 1.78 -2.49
N THR A 225 9.90 1.17 -2.11
CA THR A 225 8.64 1.89 -1.89
C THR A 225 8.80 2.97 -0.83
N ASP A 226 7.96 4.00 -0.91
CA ASP A 226 7.85 5.05 0.09
C ASP A 226 6.41 5.11 0.63
N LEU A 227 6.20 5.80 1.75
CA LEU A 227 4.84 5.97 2.26
C LEU A 227 3.98 6.74 1.24
N VAL A 228 2.72 6.33 1.15
CA VAL A 228 1.78 6.95 0.22
C VAL A 228 1.56 8.42 0.59
N GLY A 229 1.51 9.28 -0.41
CA GLY A 229 1.23 10.70 -0.23
C GLY A 229 2.42 11.57 0.17
N ARG A 230 3.64 11.04 0.24
CA ARG A 230 4.82 11.79 0.70
C ARG A 230 5.22 12.95 -0.21
N ARG A 231 4.79 12.95 -1.48
CA ARG A 231 5.24 13.90 -2.52
C ARG A 231 4.08 14.73 -3.08
N PRO A 232 3.55 15.70 -2.32
CA PRO A 232 2.39 16.50 -2.74
C PRO A 232 2.63 17.40 -3.95
N LEU A 233 3.89 17.66 -4.32
CA LEU A 233 4.21 18.38 -5.56
C LEU A 233 4.00 17.52 -6.81
N GLY A 234 3.82 16.21 -6.65
CA GLY A 234 3.55 15.26 -7.73
C GLY A 234 2.07 15.01 -8.02
N ASN A 235 1.18 15.77 -7.39
CA ASN A 235 -0.26 15.51 -7.47
C ASN A 235 -0.80 15.76 -8.88
N SER A 236 -1.82 14.98 -9.25
CA SER A 236 -2.63 15.24 -10.43
C SER A 236 -3.52 16.48 -10.23
N PRO A 237 -4.13 17.04 -11.29
CA PRO A 237 -5.07 18.16 -11.19
C PRO A 237 -6.30 17.87 -10.34
N HIS A 238 -6.67 16.59 -10.24
CA HIS A 238 -7.77 16.16 -9.39
C HIS A 238 -7.31 16.02 -7.93
N GLY A 239 -6.00 15.93 -7.66
CA GLY A 239 -5.46 15.70 -6.32
C GLY A 239 -5.12 14.24 -6.02
N ALA A 240 -5.14 13.37 -7.04
CA ALA A 240 -4.65 11.99 -6.91
C ALA A 240 -3.12 12.03 -6.78
N MET A 241 -2.60 11.29 -5.82
CA MET A 241 -1.20 11.33 -5.42
C MET A 241 -0.51 10.03 -5.84
N ASP A 242 0.80 10.11 -6.05
CA ASP A 242 1.64 8.96 -6.45
C ASP A 242 1.18 8.26 -7.74
N MET A 243 0.43 8.96 -8.59
CA MET A 243 0.03 8.46 -9.93
C MET A 243 1.24 8.26 -10.86
N ALA A 244 2.43 8.75 -10.48
CA ALA A 244 3.67 8.48 -11.20
C ALA A 244 4.76 8.05 -10.20
N GLY A 245 5.31 6.86 -10.39
CA GLY A 245 6.34 6.25 -9.55
C GLY A 245 5.75 5.47 -8.38
N ASN A 246 6.57 5.25 -7.36
CA ASN A 246 6.29 4.40 -6.20
C ASN A 246 6.02 2.94 -6.59
N VAL A 247 4.82 2.58 -7.04
CA VAL A 247 4.50 1.23 -7.52
C VAL A 247 3.72 1.29 -8.83
N TRP A 248 3.95 0.32 -9.70
CA TRP A 248 3.06 0.06 -10.83
C TRP A 248 1.68 -0.29 -10.29
N GLU A 249 0.62 0.22 -10.93
CA GLU A 249 -0.74 0.01 -10.46
C GLU A 249 -1.55 -0.83 -11.43
N TRP A 250 -2.09 -1.95 -10.95
CA TRP A 250 -3.07 -2.73 -11.70
C TRP A 250 -4.33 -1.91 -12.03
N VAL A 251 -4.79 -2.01 -13.29
CA VAL A 251 -6.10 -1.52 -13.73
C VAL A 251 -6.97 -2.67 -14.24
N ALA A 252 -8.26 -2.44 -14.46
CA ALA A 252 -9.23 -3.49 -14.79
C ALA A 252 -8.98 -4.13 -16.17
N ASP A 253 -8.45 -3.36 -17.11
CA ASP A 253 -8.41 -3.65 -18.54
C ASP A 253 -7.49 -4.83 -18.87
N TRP A 254 -7.93 -5.64 -19.82
CA TRP A 254 -7.01 -6.50 -20.57
C TRP A 254 -6.13 -5.63 -21.48
N TYR A 255 -4.89 -6.06 -21.70
CA TYR A 255 -3.97 -5.36 -22.58
C TYR A 255 -4.12 -5.85 -24.02
N GLU A 256 -4.19 -4.90 -24.93
CA GLU A 256 -4.00 -5.07 -26.36
C GLU A 256 -3.25 -3.86 -26.91
N ALA A 257 -2.19 -4.11 -27.68
CA ALA A 257 -1.27 -3.07 -28.14
C ALA A 257 -1.95 -2.05 -29.05
N GLU A 258 -2.87 -2.49 -29.92
CA GLU A 258 -3.54 -1.64 -30.90
C GLU A 258 -4.92 -1.13 -30.43
N TYR A 259 -5.30 -1.38 -29.17
CA TYR A 259 -6.65 -1.09 -28.66
C TYR A 259 -7.07 0.38 -28.87
N TYR A 260 -6.12 1.32 -28.74
CA TYR A 260 -6.40 2.76 -28.90
C TYR A 260 -6.90 3.13 -30.30
N THR A 261 -6.56 2.35 -31.33
CA THR A 261 -7.04 2.57 -32.71
C THR A 261 -8.53 2.30 -32.86
N ASN A 262 -9.08 1.40 -32.04
CA ASN A 262 -10.48 0.97 -32.08
C ASN A 262 -11.24 1.25 -30.77
N SER A 263 -10.66 2.06 -29.89
CA SER A 263 -11.20 2.36 -28.57
C SER A 263 -12.56 3.06 -28.69
N PRO A 264 -13.61 2.61 -27.98
CA PRO A 264 -14.88 3.29 -27.99
C PRO A 264 -14.77 4.64 -27.28
N LEU A 265 -15.50 5.63 -27.80
CA LEU A 265 -15.46 7.01 -27.27
C LEU A 265 -15.87 7.08 -25.79
N LYS A 266 -16.87 6.33 -25.33
CA LYS A 266 -17.45 6.49 -23.99
C LYS A 266 -17.05 5.33 -23.07
N ASN A 267 -16.45 5.66 -21.93
CA ASN A 267 -16.09 4.73 -20.85
C ASN A 267 -15.42 3.43 -21.36
N PRO A 268 -14.33 3.48 -22.14
CA PRO A 268 -13.65 2.27 -22.63
C PRO A 268 -13.22 1.38 -21.46
N GLN A 269 -13.32 0.06 -21.66
CA GLN A 269 -13.05 -0.97 -20.63
C GLN A 269 -11.91 -1.92 -21.05
N GLY A 270 -11.18 -1.57 -22.11
CA GLY A 270 -10.26 -2.47 -22.79
C GLY A 270 -10.98 -3.53 -23.64
N PRO A 271 -10.22 -4.43 -24.29
CA PRO A 271 -10.78 -5.59 -24.97
C PRO A 271 -11.46 -6.54 -23.97
N GLU A 272 -12.49 -7.25 -24.42
CA GLU A 272 -13.28 -8.15 -23.56
C GLU A 272 -12.44 -9.29 -22.95
N GLN A 273 -11.38 -9.70 -23.64
CA GLN A 273 -10.52 -10.82 -23.28
C GLN A 273 -9.07 -10.49 -23.62
N GLY A 274 -8.13 -11.14 -22.93
CA GLY A 274 -6.71 -11.02 -23.19
C GLY A 274 -5.90 -11.98 -22.32
N ASN A 275 -4.59 -11.97 -22.52
CA ASN A 275 -3.65 -12.77 -21.73
C ASN A 275 -2.94 -11.96 -20.64
N LEU A 276 -2.86 -10.65 -20.83
CA LEU A 276 -2.13 -9.72 -19.97
C LEU A 276 -3.06 -8.63 -19.46
N LYS A 277 -2.88 -8.20 -18.21
CA LYS A 277 -3.57 -7.06 -17.61
C LYS A 277 -2.68 -5.83 -17.66
N VAL A 278 -3.29 -4.68 -17.83
CA VAL A 278 -2.59 -3.39 -17.88
C VAL A 278 -2.12 -2.98 -16.48
N MET A 279 -0.94 -2.36 -16.42
CA MET A 279 -0.44 -1.57 -15.30
C MET A 279 -0.04 -0.18 -15.75
N ARG A 280 -0.20 0.80 -14.86
CA ARG A 280 0.06 2.23 -15.13
C ARG A 280 0.97 2.84 -14.06
N GLY A 281 1.56 4.00 -14.37
CA GLY A 281 2.23 4.89 -13.40
C GLY A 281 3.75 4.76 -13.23
N GLY A 282 4.35 3.63 -13.59
CA GLY A 282 5.76 3.40 -13.25
C GLY A 282 5.95 3.05 -11.77
N CYS A 283 7.18 2.85 -11.32
CA CYS A 283 7.49 2.49 -9.94
C CYS A 283 8.80 3.11 -9.46
N TRP A 284 9.20 2.82 -8.22
CA TRP A 284 10.39 3.36 -7.56
C TRP A 284 11.72 3.00 -8.25
N GLU A 285 11.76 2.02 -9.15
CA GLU A 285 12.93 1.69 -9.99
C GLU A 285 12.76 2.09 -11.47
N SER A 286 11.64 2.72 -11.83
CA SER A 286 11.35 3.08 -13.21
C SER A 286 12.17 4.27 -13.70
N GLU A 287 12.50 4.24 -15.00
CA GLU A 287 13.00 5.41 -15.72
C GLU A 287 11.89 6.45 -15.98
N THR A 288 12.29 7.67 -16.33
CA THR A 288 11.36 8.79 -16.56
C THR A 288 10.30 8.52 -17.62
N SER A 289 10.62 7.70 -18.64
CA SER A 289 9.68 7.31 -19.69
C SER A 289 8.47 6.55 -19.15
N SER A 290 8.64 5.77 -18.08
CA SER A 290 7.56 5.00 -17.45
C SER A 290 6.67 5.84 -16.53
N LEU A 291 7.11 7.05 -16.17
CA LEU A 291 6.35 7.96 -15.31
C LEU A 291 5.32 8.80 -16.09
N ARG A 292 5.40 8.78 -17.43
CA ARG A 292 4.46 9.51 -18.28
C ARG A 292 3.06 9.00 -18.03
N VAL A 293 2.08 9.90 -17.96
CA VAL A 293 0.68 9.52 -17.68
C VAL A 293 0.11 8.59 -18.73
N SER A 294 0.62 8.61 -19.97
CA SER A 294 0.23 7.73 -21.08
C SER A 294 0.93 6.37 -21.08
N CYS A 295 2.02 6.19 -20.31
CA CYS A 295 2.82 4.97 -20.38
C CYS A 295 2.02 3.75 -19.92
N ARG A 296 2.15 2.68 -20.69
CA ARG A 296 1.48 1.40 -20.50
C ARG A 296 2.52 0.33 -20.22
N LYS A 297 2.21 -0.55 -19.28
CA LYS A 297 2.88 -1.82 -19.10
C LYS A 297 1.81 -2.90 -19.03
N ALA A 298 2.16 -4.14 -19.37
CA ALA A 298 1.25 -5.27 -19.20
C ALA A 298 1.98 -6.47 -18.62
N GLU A 299 1.28 -7.24 -17.81
CA GLU A 299 1.79 -8.49 -17.25
C GLU A 299 0.70 -9.55 -17.12
N LEU A 300 1.12 -10.80 -16.90
CA LEU A 300 0.17 -11.88 -16.61
C LEU A 300 -0.64 -11.53 -15.35
N PRO A 301 -1.95 -11.83 -15.29
CA PRO A 301 -2.80 -11.47 -14.16
C PRO A 301 -2.39 -12.14 -12.83
N LYS A 302 -1.61 -13.22 -12.90
CA LYS A 302 -1.02 -13.92 -11.75
C LYS A 302 0.35 -13.38 -11.32
N ALA A 303 0.94 -12.47 -12.09
CA ALA A 303 2.24 -11.89 -11.77
C ALA A 303 2.12 -10.99 -10.54
N TRP A 304 3.23 -10.85 -9.83
CA TRP A 304 3.38 -9.99 -8.66
C TRP A 304 4.86 -9.64 -8.55
N ALA A 305 5.17 -8.50 -7.93
CA ALA A 305 6.55 -8.03 -7.71
C ALA A 305 6.63 -7.03 -6.55
N ASP A 306 7.85 -6.69 -6.11
CA ASP A 306 8.15 -5.72 -5.05
C ASP A 306 7.84 -4.27 -5.45
N ASN A 307 7.46 -4.05 -6.70
CA ASN A 307 7.18 -2.76 -7.31
C ASN A 307 5.79 -2.71 -7.95
N VAL A 308 4.91 -3.66 -7.64
CA VAL A 308 3.54 -3.75 -8.18
C VAL A 308 2.52 -3.70 -7.04
N GLY A 309 1.66 -2.70 -7.09
CA GLY A 309 0.52 -2.49 -6.21
C GLY A 309 -0.74 -2.11 -7.01
N PHE A 310 -1.63 -1.33 -6.41
CA PHE A 310 -2.89 -0.92 -7.03
C PHE A 310 -3.61 0.16 -6.21
N ARG A 311 -4.63 0.78 -6.82
CA ARG A 311 -5.63 1.61 -6.15
C ARG A 311 -7.03 1.24 -6.60
N CYS A 312 -8.05 1.59 -5.82
CA CYS A 312 -9.43 1.28 -6.16
C CYS A 312 -10.18 2.49 -6.73
N ALA A 313 -11.16 2.21 -7.59
CA ALA A 313 -12.16 3.14 -8.08
C ALA A 313 -13.56 2.74 -7.64
N TYR A 314 -14.49 3.69 -7.68
CA TYR A 314 -15.87 3.53 -7.25
C TYR A 314 -16.78 4.32 -8.18
N ASP A 315 -17.89 3.73 -8.58
CA ASP A 315 -18.87 4.39 -9.41
C ASP A 315 -19.49 5.59 -8.65
N ALA A 316 -19.78 6.69 -9.35
CA ALA A 316 -20.43 7.84 -8.71
C ALA A 316 -21.87 7.51 -8.28
N PRO A 317 -22.35 8.04 -7.13
CA PRO A 317 -23.73 7.83 -6.70
C PRO A 317 -24.73 8.24 -7.79
N GLY A 318 -25.54 7.30 -8.26
CA GLY A 318 -26.58 7.52 -9.28
C GLY A 318 -26.13 7.43 -10.74
N GLY A 319 -24.87 7.07 -11.02
CA GLY A 319 -24.40 6.79 -12.38
C GLY A 319 -24.72 5.35 -12.81
N ALA A 320 -25.64 5.18 -13.76
CA ALA A 320 -25.73 3.93 -14.52
C ALA A 320 -24.55 3.86 -15.52
N ARG A 321 -23.91 2.70 -15.60
CA ARG A 321 -22.84 2.42 -16.58
C ARG A 321 -23.37 2.48 -18.01
#